data_AF-A0A8H7EJG5-F1
#
_entry.id   AF-A0A8H7EJG5-F1
#
_cell.length_a   1.000
_cell.length_b   1.000
_cell.length_c   1.000
_cell.angle_alpha   90.00
_cell.angle_beta   90.00
_cell.angle_gamma   90.00
#
_symmetry.space_group_name_H-M   'P 1'
#
loop_
_entity.id
_entity.type
_entity.pdbx_description
1 polymer ?
#
loop_
_entity_poly.entity_id
_entity_poly.type
_entity_poly.pdbx_seq_one_letter_code
_entity_poly.pdbx_strand_id
1 'polypeptide(L)'
;MLTSPRDLSPFKGKPLWEPDDEEWEDIDAMHISSTYKASFRDPGRCSPQKTTNASTLFRFSGTITSFLPFSPARLAAEARLRDEEELRDRIEELDNAYYSDPAGDVHDTVVASTFLSGSQYFRHEQAGSFARAPHVIDLERYFNTQDPLVGAAYPRLCSAVATILSHTNRDCLEAFLDPRVDEFVYRREMDRSTAGNTLVIRRMGNSVVAGSYRNLGFSLSWTLYVRASFSATGLWYETFASPVAGSSPIINGVPAWDTFIPINAPFSFPVSSPFLPPPSSSQSQQSTLPLESSPRKILLASPTSPPQWTQGPKKDDEKEDDTINPTDEKFVLYQSRVLARFFLRDMWIRFEGRYECKATWEVDGAVSEVRLRRAVVGFPGDNDDDG
;
A
#
# COMPACT_ATOMS: atom_id res chain seq x y z
N MET A 1 24.82 26.08 41.41
CA MET A 1 23.66 25.33 40.91
C MET A 1 24.02 24.84 39.51
N LEU A 2 23.80 23.56 39.20
CA LEU A 2 24.07 23.01 37.86
C LEU A 2 22.78 23.10 37.04
N THR A 3 22.84 23.76 35.88
CA THR A 3 21.76 23.77 34.89
C THR A 3 21.68 22.41 34.19
N SER A 4 20.47 21.96 33.89
CA SER A 4 20.27 20.69 33.17
C SER A 4 20.56 20.87 31.68
N PRO A 5 21.12 19.86 30.98
CA PRO A 5 21.24 19.89 29.52
C PRO A 5 19.89 20.09 28.79
N ARG A 6 18.76 19.85 29.47
CA ARG A 6 17.40 20.12 28.96
C ARG A 6 17.06 21.60 28.83
N ASP A 7 17.79 22.51 29.48
CA ASP A 7 17.45 23.95 29.51
C ASP A 7 18.12 24.79 28.41
N LEU A 8 18.84 24.16 27.47
CA LEU A 8 19.46 24.83 26.31
C LEU A 8 18.84 24.43 24.96
N SER A 9 17.75 23.66 24.95
CA SER A 9 16.98 23.39 23.71
C SER A 9 16.06 24.57 23.40
N PRO A 10 16.10 25.15 22.17
CA PRO A 10 15.15 26.19 21.76
C PRO A 10 13.72 25.63 21.57
N PHE A 11 13.56 24.31 21.49
CA PHE A 11 12.28 23.63 21.26
C PHE A 11 11.50 23.39 22.56
N LYS A 12 11.27 24.44 23.36
CA LYS A 12 10.49 24.36 24.61
C LYS A 12 9.00 24.66 24.37
N GLY A 13 8.38 23.80 23.58
CA GLY A 13 6.96 23.79 23.22
C GLY A 13 6.53 22.39 22.72
N LYS A 14 5.30 22.24 22.18
CA LYS A 14 4.96 21.03 21.40
C LYS A 14 5.99 20.84 20.28
N PRO A 15 6.44 19.61 19.97
CA PRO A 15 7.32 19.39 18.83
C PRO A 15 6.57 19.76 17.54
N LEU A 16 7.26 20.43 16.62
CA LEU A 16 6.70 21.03 15.39
C LEU A 16 6.11 20.00 14.39
N TRP A 17 6.25 18.71 14.69
CA TRP A 17 5.91 17.58 13.84
C TRP A 17 5.27 16.45 14.67
N GLU A 18 4.27 16.80 15.48
CA GLU A 18 3.17 15.86 15.74
C GLU A 18 2.35 15.83 14.44
N PRO A 19 2.26 14.71 13.70
CA PRO A 19 1.22 14.57 12.71
C PRO A 19 -0.11 14.57 13.49
N ASP A 20 -0.94 15.60 13.28
CA ASP A 20 -2.25 15.68 13.95
C ASP A 20 -3.07 14.44 13.59
N ASP A 21 -3.99 14.02 14.47
CA ASP A 21 -4.75 12.78 14.29
C ASP A 21 -5.56 12.75 12.97
N GLU A 22 -5.80 13.93 12.38
CA GLU A 22 -6.38 14.19 11.05
C GLU A 22 -5.56 13.56 9.89
N GLU A 23 -4.21 13.60 9.92
CA GLU A 23 -3.32 12.95 8.91
C GLU A 23 -3.48 11.41 8.90
N TRP A 24 -4.06 10.84 9.96
CA TRP A 24 -4.35 9.39 10.06
C TRP A 24 -5.78 9.03 9.68
N GLU A 25 -6.71 9.99 9.61
CA GLU A 25 -8.07 9.78 9.08
C GLU A 25 -8.09 9.84 7.55
N ASP A 26 -7.20 10.62 6.92
CA ASP A 26 -7.01 10.68 5.45
C ASP A 26 -6.56 9.35 4.82
N ILE A 27 -6.05 8.41 5.62
CA ILE A 27 -5.48 7.12 5.17
C ILE A 27 -6.55 6.01 5.12
N ASP A 28 -7.84 6.38 5.12
CA ASP A 28 -8.95 5.45 4.88
C ASP A 28 -9.14 5.09 3.40
N ALA A 29 -9.49 3.82 3.15
CA ALA A 29 -9.80 3.31 1.82
C ALA A 29 -10.87 4.10 1.04
N MET A 30 -11.89 4.63 1.71
CA MET A 30 -12.95 5.43 1.06
C MET A 30 -12.45 6.81 0.66
N HIS A 31 -11.57 7.43 1.47
CA HIS A 31 -10.91 8.68 1.09
C HIS A 31 -10.04 8.46 -0.15
N ILE A 32 -9.14 7.48 -0.12
CA ILE A 32 -8.24 7.17 -1.24
C ILE A 32 -9.02 6.86 -2.52
N SER A 33 -10.13 6.11 -2.42
CA SER A 33 -11.05 5.87 -3.55
C SER A 33 -11.69 7.14 -4.10
N SER A 34 -12.06 8.10 -3.24
CA SER A 34 -12.58 9.40 -3.65
C SER A 34 -11.50 10.20 -4.40
N THR A 35 -10.28 10.24 -3.86
CA THR A 35 -9.13 10.95 -4.45
C THR A 35 -8.69 10.30 -5.77
N TYR A 36 -8.77 8.97 -5.92
CA TYR A 36 -8.58 8.29 -7.20
C TYR A 36 -9.58 8.79 -8.24
N LYS A 37 -10.90 8.74 -7.96
CA LYS A 37 -11.91 9.26 -8.89
C LYS A 37 -11.74 10.74 -9.21
N ALA A 38 -11.39 11.54 -8.19
CA ALA A 38 -11.25 12.98 -8.34
C ALA A 38 -10.04 13.37 -9.20
N SER A 39 -8.97 12.58 -9.16
CA SER A 39 -7.74 12.78 -9.94
C SER A 39 -7.80 12.13 -11.33
N PHE A 40 -8.39 10.94 -11.48
CA PHE A 40 -8.47 10.17 -12.72
C PHE A 40 -9.26 10.90 -13.82
N ARG A 41 -8.58 11.75 -14.59
CA ARG A 41 -9.18 12.58 -15.63
C ARG A 41 -8.42 12.40 -16.94
N ASP A 42 -9.15 12.01 -17.97
CA ASP A 42 -8.67 11.94 -19.36
C ASP A 42 -8.24 13.35 -19.83
N PRO A 43 -6.94 13.61 -20.07
CA PRO A 43 -6.44 14.91 -20.50
C PRO A 43 -7.07 15.37 -21.83
N GLY A 44 -7.46 14.43 -22.69
CA GLY A 44 -8.14 14.72 -23.96
C GLY A 44 -9.60 15.15 -23.79
N ARG A 45 -10.25 14.79 -22.67
CA ARG A 45 -11.59 15.29 -22.28
C ARG A 45 -11.53 16.57 -21.47
N CYS A 46 -10.44 16.80 -20.74
CA CYS A 46 -10.08 18.11 -20.20
C CYS A 46 -9.64 19.08 -21.31
N SER A 47 -10.51 19.29 -22.31
CA SER A 47 -10.41 20.39 -23.27
C SER A 47 -10.06 21.68 -22.50
N PRO A 48 -8.93 22.33 -22.80
CA PRO A 48 -8.52 23.48 -22.02
C PRO A 48 -9.59 24.55 -22.11
N GLN A 49 -10.17 24.91 -20.96
CA GLN A 49 -10.62 26.29 -20.75
C GLN A 49 -9.37 27.16 -20.91
N LYS A 50 -9.13 27.59 -22.15
CA LYS A 50 -8.12 28.58 -22.47
C LYS A 50 -8.41 29.79 -21.60
N THR A 51 -7.61 29.96 -20.56
CA THR A 51 -7.44 31.24 -19.87
C THR A 51 -6.97 32.22 -20.94
N THR A 52 -7.92 32.95 -21.51
CA THR A 52 -7.80 33.69 -22.79
C THR A 52 -6.79 34.85 -22.75
N ASN A 53 -6.11 35.00 -21.62
CA ASN A 53 -5.20 36.06 -21.25
C ASN A 53 -3.72 35.69 -21.44
N ALA A 54 -3.37 34.39 -21.58
CA ALA A 54 -2.00 33.95 -21.80
C ALA A 54 -1.59 33.92 -23.30
N SER A 55 -2.49 33.46 -24.18
CA SER A 55 -2.18 33.25 -25.62
C SER A 55 -2.06 34.53 -26.47
N THR A 56 -2.39 35.71 -25.93
CA THR A 56 -2.28 36.99 -26.66
C THR A 56 -0.85 37.53 -26.66
N LEU A 57 -0.14 37.49 -25.54
CA LEU A 57 1.25 38.00 -25.45
C LEU A 57 2.22 37.21 -26.33
N PHE A 58 2.10 35.88 -26.38
CA PHE A 58 2.95 35.05 -27.24
C PHE A 58 2.79 35.37 -28.74
N ARG A 59 1.56 35.64 -29.19
CA ARG A 59 1.27 35.98 -30.61
C ARG A 59 1.86 37.34 -31.01
N PHE A 60 1.90 38.32 -30.11
CA PHE A 60 2.57 39.60 -30.38
C PHE A 60 4.11 39.50 -30.29
N SER A 61 4.67 38.76 -29.32
CA SER A 61 6.12 38.56 -29.19
C SER A 61 6.76 37.90 -30.41
N GLY A 62 6.09 36.90 -30.99
CA GLY A 62 6.55 36.22 -32.21
C GLY A 62 6.56 37.13 -33.45
N THR A 63 5.71 38.18 -33.48
CA THR A 63 5.57 39.07 -34.64
C THR A 63 6.57 40.25 -34.61
N ILE A 64 7.02 40.67 -33.42
CA ILE A 64 7.89 41.85 -33.25
C ILE A 64 9.38 41.47 -33.11
N THR A 65 9.71 40.25 -32.68
CA THR A 65 11.11 39.89 -32.35
C THR A 65 11.93 39.27 -33.50
N SER A 66 11.45 39.33 -34.74
CA SER A 66 12.10 38.77 -35.95
C SER A 66 13.34 39.54 -36.46
N PHE A 67 13.68 40.68 -35.84
CA PHE A 67 14.74 41.59 -36.31
C PHE A 67 15.85 41.90 -35.28
N LEU A 68 15.99 41.11 -34.22
CA LEU A 68 17.07 41.25 -33.23
C LEU A 68 17.92 39.97 -33.14
N PRO A 69 19.26 40.07 -33.00
CA PRO A 69 20.15 38.91 -32.98
C PRO A 69 19.94 38.03 -31.74
N PHE A 70 20.19 36.73 -31.90
CA PHE A 70 20.13 35.74 -30.82
C PHE A 70 21.18 36.02 -29.73
N SER A 71 20.77 36.73 -28.68
CA SER A 71 21.57 36.89 -27.47
C SER A 71 21.58 35.59 -26.65
N PRO A 72 22.75 35.12 -26.16
CA PRO A 72 22.82 33.96 -25.26
C PRO A 72 21.92 34.07 -24.03
N ALA A 73 21.70 35.30 -23.52
CA ALA A 73 20.79 35.54 -22.39
C ALA A 73 19.32 35.26 -22.73
N ARG A 74 18.91 35.43 -23.99
CA ARG A 74 17.55 35.10 -24.45
C ARG A 74 17.37 33.58 -24.56
N LEU A 75 18.34 32.89 -25.15
CA LEU A 75 18.34 31.43 -25.23
C LEU A 75 18.34 30.77 -23.84
N ALA A 76 19.08 31.33 -22.88
CA ALA A 76 19.06 30.85 -21.49
C ALA A 76 17.73 31.10 -20.77
N ALA A 77 16.98 32.16 -21.12
CA ALA A 77 15.64 32.40 -20.59
C ALA A 77 14.58 31.49 -21.25
N GLU A 78 14.66 31.30 -22.58
CA GLU A 78 13.78 30.39 -23.33
C GLU A 78 14.01 28.91 -22.99
N ALA A 79 15.23 28.54 -22.55
CA ALA A 79 15.51 27.24 -21.94
C ALA A 79 14.83 27.09 -20.58
N ARG A 80 15.07 28.00 -19.63
CA ARG A 80 14.47 27.94 -18.28
C ARG A 80 12.95 27.87 -18.29
N LEU A 81 12.29 28.62 -19.17
CA LEU A 81 10.83 28.57 -19.30
C LEU A 81 10.32 27.20 -19.76
N ARG A 82 11.11 26.46 -20.56
CA ARG A 82 10.83 25.08 -20.95
C ARG A 82 11.10 24.12 -19.80
N ASP A 83 12.21 24.28 -19.09
CA ASP A 83 12.55 23.45 -17.93
C ASP A 83 11.46 23.57 -16.84
N GLU A 84 10.93 24.78 -16.63
CA GLU A 84 9.79 25.07 -15.75
C GLU A 84 8.45 24.53 -16.29
N GLU A 85 8.29 24.36 -17.60
CA GLU A 85 7.10 23.80 -18.26
C GLU A 85 7.09 22.27 -18.13
N GLU A 86 8.18 21.61 -18.52
CA GLU A 86 8.36 20.17 -18.35
C GLU A 86 8.26 19.75 -16.86
N LEU A 87 8.71 20.59 -15.93
CA LEU A 87 8.52 20.36 -14.49
C LEU A 87 7.05 20.39 -14.06
N ARG A 88 6.25 21.34 -14.57
CA ARG A 88 4.80 21.41 -14.26
C ARG A 88 4.06 20.23 -14.85
N ASP A 89 4.33 19.92 -16.12
CA ASP A 89 3.67 18.82 -16.84
C ASP A 89 3.93 17.49 -16.13
N ARG A 90 5.17 17.22 -15.71
CA ARG A 90 5.52 16.03 -14.91
C ARG A 90 4.86 16.00 -13.53
N ILE A 91 4.59 17.14 -12.89
CA ILE A 91 3.86 17.19 -11.62
C ILE A 91 2.37 16.89 -11.85
N GLU A 92 1.77 17.41 -12.92
CA GLU A 92 0.39 17.05 -13.32
C GLU A 92 0.27 15.56 -13.68
N GLU A 93 1.28 14.97 -14.31
CA GLU A 93 1.36 13.52 -14.57
C GLU A 93 1.50 12.68 -13.28
N LEU A 94 2.15 13.19 -12.23
CA LEU A 94 2.28 12.54 -10.93
C LEU A 94 1.00 12.66 -10.07
N ASP A 95 0.27 13.78 -10.18
CA ASP A 95 -0.97 14.00 -9.41
C ASP A 95 -2.22 13.38 -10.07
N ASN A 96 -2.21 13.13 -11.39
CA ASN A 96 -3.34 12.57 -12.13
C ASN A 96 -3.22 11.04 -12.29
N ALA A 97 -4.01 10.30 -11.51
CA ALA A 97 -4.05 8.83 -11.52
C ALA A 97 -4.36 8.18 -12.89
N TYR A 98 -4.85 8.93 -13.88
CA TYR A 98 -5.00 8.48 -15.27
C TYR A 98 -3.68 7.96 -15.87
N TYR A 99 -2.53 8.57 -15.49
CA TYR A 99 -1.21 8.20 -16.00
C TYR A 99 -0.58 6.97 -15.32
N SER A 100 -1.21 6.42 -14.28
CA SER A 100 -0.76 5.18 -13.62
C SER A 100 -0.60 4.05 -14.65
N ASP A 101 0.58 3.44 -14.76
CA ASP A 101 0.80 2.29 -15.67
C ASP A 101 1.39 1.10 -14.88
N PRO A 102 0.67 -0.04 -14.81
CA PRO A 102 1.19 -1.27 -14.23
C PRO A 102 2.55 -1.72 -14.80
N ALA A 103 2.89 -1.38 -16.04
CA ALA A 103 4.16 -1.72 -16.69
C ALA A 103 5.32 -0.75 -16.36
N GLY A 104 5.02 0.51 -16.03
CA GLY A 104 6.00 1.51 -15.58
C GLY A 104 5.61 2.94 -15.93
N ASP A 105 5.67 3.86 -14.95
CA ASP A 105 5.21 5.25 -15.10
C ASP A 105 6.22 6.29 -14.57
N VAL A 106 5.78 7.56 -14.49
CA VAL A 106 6.59 8.70 -14.03
C VAL A 106 7.00 8.54 -12.56
N HIS A 107 6.13 8.00 -11.69
CA HIS A 107 6.50 7.76 -10.29
C HIS A 107 7.66 6.77 -10.21
N ASP A 108 7.63 5.69 -10.99
CA ASP A 108 8.71 4.69 -10.98
C ASP A 108 10.03 5.30 -11.47
N THR A 109 9.97 6.13 -12.52
CA THR A 109 11.13 6.82 -13.09
C THR A 109 11.76 7.79 -12.09
N VAL A 110 10.94 8.53 -11.34
CA VAL A 110 11.40 9.50 -10.34
C VAL A 110 11.90 8.80 -9.07
N VAL A 111 11.16 7.80 -8.55
CA VAL A 111 11.56 7.04 -7.35
C VAL A 111 12.81 6.20 -7.61
N ALA A 112 13.05 5.72 -8.84
CA ALA A 112 14.30 5.03 -9.17
C ALA A 112 15.56 5.89 -8.91
N SER A 113 15.43 7.23 -8.86
CA SER A 113 16.55 8.10 -8.48
C SER A 113 16.98 7.93 -7.01
N THR A 114 16.11 7.46 -6.11
CA THR A 114 16.38 7.30 -4.67
C THR A 114 16.75 5.86 -4.27
N PHE A 115 16.92 4.93 -5.21
CA PHE A 115 17.31 3.55 -4.88
C PHE A 115 18.78 3.43 -4.42
N LEU A 116 18.99 2.63 -3.37
CA LEU A 116 20.33 2.22 -2.93
C LEU A 116 20.92 1.18 -3.90
N SER A 117 22.15 1.43 -4.35
CA SER A 117 22.87 0.56 -5.27
C SER A 117 23.71 -0.50 -4.56
N GLY A 118 23.82 -1.70 -5.13
CA GLY A 118 24.70 -2.76 -4.63
C GLY A 118 24.06 -3.77 -3.67
N SER A 119 22.73 -3.84 -3.59
CA SER A 119 22.05 -4.86 -2.78
C SER A 119 22.46 -6.29 -3.18
N GLN A 120 22.63 -7.15 -2.18
CA GLN A 120 22.95 -8.56 -2.34
C GLN A 120 21.71 -9.38 -2.69
N TYR A 121 20.55 -9.00 -2.13
CA TYR A 121 19.26 -9.67 -2.34
C TYR A 121 18.50 -9.11 -3.55
N PHE A 122 18.50 -7.79 -3.73
CA PHE A 122 17.65 -7.10 -4.73
C PHE A 122 18.44 -6.68 -5.98
N ARG A 123 18.87 -7.67 -6.77
CA ARG A 123 19.73 -7.50 -7.96
C ARG A 123 18.94 -7.48 -9.26
N HIS A 124 18.42 -6.31 -9.63
CA HIS A 124 17.68 -6.10 -10.88
C HIS A 124 18.45 -5.18 -11.83
N GLU A 125 19.32 -5.77 -12.65
CA GLU A 125 20.13 -5.07 -13.68
C GLU A 125 19.41 -4.96 -15.04
N GLN A 126 18.22 -5.54 -15.18
CA GLN A 126 17.49 -5.57 -16.46
C GLN A 126 16.70 -4.29 -16.71
N ALA A 127 17.13 -3.52 -17.72
CA ALA A 127 16.39 -2.36 -18.19
C ALA A 127 14.94 -2.71 -18.56
N GLY A 128 13.98 -1.94 -18.04
CA GLY A 128 12.55 -2.21 -18.16
C GLY A 128 11.95 -3.05 -17.02
N SER A 129 12.76 -3.60 -16.12
CA SER A 129 12.27 -4.37 -14.96
C SER A 129 11.92 -3.50 -13.74
N PHE A 130 12.42 -2.26 -13.66
CA PHE A 130 12.46 -1.43 -12.44
C PHE A 130 11.09 -1.18 -11.79
N ALA A 131 10.00 -1.10 -12.55
CA ALA A 131 8.67 -0.82 -12.03
C ALA A 131 8.09 -1.97 -11.18
N ARG A 132 8.41 -3.23 -11.51
CA ARG A 132 7.90 -4.43 -10.81
C ARG A 132 8.96 -5.14 -9.98
N ALA A 133 10.21 -4.74 -10.09
CA ALA A 133 11.31 -5.23 -9.27
C ALA A 133 11.25 -4.61 -7.86
N PRO A 134 11.39 -5.40 -6.78
CA PRO A 134 11.66 -4.86 -5.46
C PRO A 134 13.04 -4.19 -5.42
N HIS A 135 13.09 -2.93 -4.99
CA HIS A 135 14.32 -2.16 -4.76
C HIS A 135 14.34 -1.55 -3.36
N VAL A 136 15.53 -1.34 -2.79
CA VAL A 136 15.68 -0.66 -1.49
C VAL A 136 15.78 0.86 -1.72
N ILE A 137 14.95 1.63 -1.04
CA ILE A 137 14.87 3.09 -1.13
C ILE A 137 15.73 3.71 -0.03
N ASP A 138 16.57 4.68 -0.41
CA ASP A 138 17.22 5.60 0.53
C ASP A 138 16.15 6.51 1.15
N LEU A 139 15.75 6.18 2.39
CA LEU A 139 14.72 6.93 3.11
C LEU A 139 15.10 8.39 3.36
N GLU A 140 16.39 8.67 3.61
CA GLU A 140 16.86 10.02 3.91
C GLU A 140 16.84 10.86 2.64
N ARG A 141 17.29 10.31 1.51
CA ARG A 141 17.19 10.98 0.21
C ARG A 141 15.75 11.12 -0.30
N TYR A 142 14.86 10.17 0.03
CA TYR A 142 13.44 10.25 -0.37
C TYR A 142 12.66 11.28 0.47
N PHE A 143 12.78 11.26 1.80
CA PHE A 143 11.99 12.14 2.67
C PHE A 143 12.60 13.54 2.92
N ASN A 144 13.93 13.71 2.86
CA ASN A 144 14.59 15.02 2.99
C ASN A 144 14.96 15.65 1.64
N THR A 145 14.27 15.25 0.56
CA THR A 145 14.50 15.80 -0.78
C THR A 145 14.15 17.29 -0.89
N GLN A 146 14.85 18.00 -1.77
CA GLN A 146 14.47 19.33 -2.26
C GLN A 146 13.93 19.30 -3.70
N ASP A 147 13.95 18.13 -4.35
CA ASP A 147 13.36 17.91 -5.67
C ASP A 147 11.84 17.71 -5.52
N PRO A 148 11.00 18.62 -6.07
CA PRO A 148 9.54 18.51 -5.96
C PRO A 148 8.98 17.26 -6.66
N LEU A 149 9.65 16.73 -7.71
CA LEU A 149 9.22 15.48 -8.34
C LEU A 149 9.36 14.31 -7.37
N VAL A 150 10.50 14.20 -6.68
CA VAL A 150 10.74 13.14 -5.68
C VAL A 150 9.78 13.29 -4.50
N GLY A 151 9.46 14.52 -4.09
CA GLY A 151 8.46 14.80 -3.05
C GLY A 151 7.04 14.35 -3.44
N ALA A 152 6.66 14.54 -4.71
CA ALA A 152 5.36 14.15 -5.25
C ALA A 152 5.25 12.66 -5.64
N ALA A 153 6.36 11.98 -5.94
CA ALA A 153 6.34 10.61 -6.44
C ALA A 153 6.12 9.54 -5.33
N TYR A 154 5.33 8.52 -5.63
CA TYR A 154 4.98 7.44 -4.69
C TYR A 154 5.64 6.10 -5.08
N PRO A 155 6.32 5.41 -4.15
CA PRO A 155 6.99 4.14 -4.42
C PRO A 155 6.01 2.98 -4.68
N ARG A 156 6.48 1.95 -5.39
CA ARG A 156 5.77 0.66 -5.50
C ARG A 156 5.79 -0.10 -4.17
N LEU A 157 4.76 -0.92 -3.92
CA LEU A 157 4.66 -1.74 -2.71
C LEU A 157 5.82 -2.72 -2.55
N CYS A 158 6.29 -3.32 -3.66
CA CYS A 158 7.44 -4.23 -3.66
C CYS A 158 8.71 -3.59 -3.08
N SER A 159 9.01 -2.35 -3.46
CA SER A 159 10.16 -1.58 -2.98
C SER A 159 9.98 -1.09 -1.54
N ALA A 160 8.75 -0.73 -1.13
CA ALA A 160 8.49 -0.40 0.26
C ALA A 160 8.66 -1.61 1.20
N VAL A 161 8.19 -2.79 0.79
CA VAL A 161 8.40 -4.07 1.51
C VAL A 161 9.90 -4.42 1.58
N ALA A 162 10.62 -4.36 0.45
CA ALA A 162 12.06 -4.60 0.39
C ALA A 162 12.83 -3.67 1.34
N THR A 163 12.45 -2.40 1.40
CA THR A 163 13.09 -1.39 2.26
C THR A 163 12.82 -1.64 3.75
N ILE A 164 11.58 -1.97 4.14
CA ILE A 164 11.24 -2.30 5.54
C ILE A 164 11.99 -3.54 6.03
N LEU A 165 12.01 -4.61 5.23
CA LEU A 165 12.68 -5.86 5.61
C LEU A 165 14.20 -5.66 5.70
N SER A 166 14.79 -4.86 4.79
CA SER A 166 16.21 -4.50 4.85
C SER A 166 16.57 -3.63 6.06
N HIS A 167 15.64 -2.85 6.62
CA HIS A 167 15.82 -2.13 7.88
C HIS A 167 15.57 -2.97 9.15
N THR A 168 15.20 -4.23 8.99
CA THR A 168 14.83 -5.13 10.09
C THR A 168 16.04 -5.94 10.60
N ASN A 169 16.33 -7.09 9.99
CA ASN A 169 17.56 -7.87 10.18
C ASN A 169 17.71 -8.88 9.02
N ARG A 170 18.87 -9.55 8.92
CA ARG A 170 19.14 -10.55 7.87
C ARG A 170 18.09 -11.67 7.88
N ASP A 171 17.82 -12.26 9.04
CA ASP A 171 16.96 -13.45 9.16
C ASP A 171 15.53 -13.18 8.68
N CYS A 172 14.95 -12.02 9.02
CA CYS A 172 13.62 -11.60 8.57
C CYS A 172 13.55 -11.43 7.04
N LEU A 173 14.59 -10.82 6.44
CA LEU A 173 14.68 -10.64 4.99
C LEU A 173 14.89 -11.97 4.26
N GLU A 174 15.76 -12.84 4.78
CA GLU A 174 16.00 -14.16 4.18
C GLU A 174 14.78 -15.08 4.31
N ALA A 175 14.07 -15.07 5.45
CA ALA A 175 12.82 -15.83 5.62
C ALA A 175 11.67 -15.35 4.72
N PHE A 176 11.58 -14.03 4.47
CA PHE A 176 10.62 -13.51 3.49
C PHE A 176 10.94 -14.00 2.07
N LEU A 177 12.22 -14.09 1.70
CA LEU A 177 12.67 -14.48 0.37
C LEU A 177 12.79 -15.99 0.14
N ASP A 178 12.84 -16.81 1.19
CA ASP A 178 12.97 -18.26 1.09
C ASP A 178 11.66 -18.93 0.59
N PRO A 179 11.64 -19.55 -0.61
CA PRO A 179 10.44 -20.22 -1.13
C PRO A 179 10.07 -21.50 -0.37
N ARG A 180 10.84 -21.92 0.64
CA ARG A 180 10.56 -23.07 1.52
C ARG A 180 9.74 -22.72 2.76
N VAL A 181 9.63 -21.43 3.10
CA VAL A 181 8.75 -20.95 4.18
C VAL A 181 7.33 -20.86 3.63
N ASP A 182 6.40 -21.58 4.25
CA ASP A 182 4.99 -21.68 3.84
C ASP A 182 4.26 -20.36 4.11
N GLU A 183 4.40 -19.83 5.33
CA GLU A 183 3.83 -18.55 5.77
C GLU A 183 4.84 -17.69 6.53
N PHE A 184 5.03 -16.46 6.04
CA PHE A 184 5.76 -15.39 6.72
C PHE A 184 4.80 -14.25 7.07
N VAL A 185 4.86 -13.69 8.29
CA VAL A 185 4.07 -12.51 8.68
C VAL A 185 4.90 -11.51 9.48
N TYR A 186 5.26 -10.38 8.85
CA TYR A 186 5.80 -9.21 9.54
C TYR A 186 4.64 -8.31 10.02
N ARG A 187 4.72 -7.83 11.26
CA ARG A 187 3.72 -6.95 11.90
C ARG A 187 4.40 -5.82 12.66
N ARG A 188 3.83 -4.62 12.61
CA ARG A 188 4.29 -3.46 13.39
C ARG A 188 3.11 -2.71 14.01
N GLU A 189 3.05 -2.65 15.33
CA GLU A 189 2.02 -1.91 16.07
C GLU A 189 2.29 -0.40 16.02
N MET A 190 1.23 0.42 15.98
CA MET A 190 1.32 1.87 15.88
C MET A 190 0.97 2.53 17.22
N ASP A 191 2.04 2.80 17.96
CA ASP A 191 2.06 2.99 19.42
C ASP A 191 1.48 4.32 19.95
N ARG A 192 0.64 5.05 19.18
CA ARG A 192 0.18 6.42 19.51
C ARG A 192 -1.25 6.72 19.07
N SER A 193 -1.97 7.42 19.95
CA SER A 193 -3.34 7.99 19.85
C SER A 193 -4.46 7.12 19.24
N THR A 194 -4.38 6.69 17.99
CA THR A 194 -5.51 6.17 17.20
C THR A 194 -5.68 4.63 17.26
N ALA A 195 -5.82 4.12 18.48
CA ALA A 195 -6.52 2.87 18.83
C ALA A 195 -6.03 1.57 18.15
N GLY A 196 -4.73 1.25 18.26
CA GLY A 196 -4.24 -0.13 18.07
C GLY A 196 -4.17 -0.62 16.62
N ASN A 197 -3.93 0.29 15.67
CA ASN A 197 -3.63 -0.09 14.29
C ASN A 197 -2.31 -0.89 14.23
N THR A 198 -2.31 -1.98 13.47
CA THR A 198 -1.16 -2.83 13.15
C THR A 198 -0.93 -2.78 11.65
N LEU A 199 0.29 -2.43 11.23
CA LEU A 199 0.71 -2.61 9.84
C LEU A 199 1.18 -4.06 9.64
N VAL A 200 0.87 -4.65 8.49
CA VAL A 200 1.20 -6.05 8.19
C VAL A 200 1.77 -6.22 6.78
N ILE A 201 2.74 -7.14 6.67
CA ILE A 201 3.23 -7.73 5.41
C ILE A 201 3.21 -9.25 5.63
N ARG A 202 2.24 -9.94 5.02
CA ARG A 202 2.12 -11.40 5.01
C ARG A 202 2.53 -11.94 3.65
N ARG A 203 3.40 -12.96 3.60
CA ARG A 203 3.60 -13.81 2.42
C ARG A 203 3.05 -15.21 2.71
N MET A 204 2.32 -15.78 1.75
CA MET A 204 1.95 -17.20 1.74
C MET A 204 2.20 -17.76 0.34
N GLY A 205 3.20 -18.63 0.20
CA GLY A 205 3.73 -19.01 -1.12
C GLY A 205 4.12 -17.77 -1.94
N ASN A 206 3.50 -17.58 -3.11
CA ASN A 206 3.69 -16.43 -4.01
C ASN A 206 2.68 -15.28 -3.80
N SER A 207 1.74 -15.42 -2.86
CA SER A 207 0.76 -14.38 -2.51
C SER A 207 1.31 -13.48 -1.41
N VAL A 208 1.08 -12.16 -1.52
CA VAL A 208 1.41 -11.16 -0.49
C VAL A 208 0.17 -10.37 -0.12
N VAL A 209 -0.17 -10.33 1.17
CA VAL A 209 -1.19 -9.43 1.74
C VAL A 209 -0.49 -8.32 2.51
N ALA A 210 -0.79 -7.07 2.19
CA ALA A 210 -0.26 -5.89 2.89
C ALA A 210 -1.39 -4.95 3.29
N GLY A 211 -1.27 -4.29 4.44
CA GLY A 211 -2.32 -3.37 4.89
C GLY A 211 -2.14 -2.82 6.30
N SER A 212 -3.20 -2.17 6.78
CA SER A 212 -3.35 -1.65 8.14
C SER A 212 -4.67 -2.12 8.73
N TYR A 213 -4.64 -2.75 9.91
CA TYR A 213 -5.83 -3.27 10.59
C TYR A 213 -5.86 -2.99 12.10
N ARG A 214 -7.06 -2.97 12.69
CA ARG A 214 -7.28 -3.12 14.14
C ARG A 214 -7.69 -4.57 14.44
N ASN A 215 -7.05 -5.21 15.42
CA ASN A 215 -7.45 -6.54 15.86
C ASN A 215 -8.61 -6.42 16.87
N LEU A 216 -9.79 -6.92 16.50
CA LEU A 216 -10.99 -6.93 17.35
C LEU A 216 -11.17 -8.26 18.11
N GLY A 217 -10.21 -9.19 18.01
CA GLY A 217 -10.23 -10.52 18.63
C GLY A 217 -11.11 -11.54 17.91
N PHE A 218 -12.20 -11.11 17.29
CA PHE A 218 -13.07 -11.93 16.41
C PHE A 218 -12.92 -11.60 14.92
N SER A 219 -12.32 -10.46 14.58
CA SER A 219 -11.98 -10.06 13.22
C SER A 219 -10.79 -9.11 13.19
N LEU A 220 -10.13 -9.00 12.04
CA LEU A 220 -9.26 -7.89 11.70
C LEU A 220 -10.13 -6.85 10.98
N SER A 221 -10.20 -5.62 11.47
CA SER A 221 -10.88 -4.50 10.82
C SER A 221 -9.86 -3.69 10.03
N TRP A 222 -9.95 -3.72 8.70
CA TRP A 222 -8.98 -3.13 7.79
C TRP A 222 -9.34 -1.69 7.43
N THR A 223 -8.38 -0.79 7.63
CA THR A 223 -8.39 0.57 7.06
C THR A 223 -7.91 0.53 5.62
N LEU A 224 -6.85 -0.25 5.34
CA LEU A 224 -6.33 -0.52 4.00
C LEU A 224 -5.98 -2.00 3.86
N TYR A 225 -6.35 -2.61 2.74
CA TYR A 225 -6.04 -4.00 2.40
C TYR A 225 -5.69 -4.11 0.90
N VAL A 226 -4.46 -4.56 0.62
CA VAL A 226 -3.93 -4.77 -0.73
C VAL A 226 -3.39 -6.20 -0.84
N ARG A 227 -3.62 -6.86 -1.98
CA ARG A 227 -2.95 -8.11 -2.34
C ARG A 227 -2.07 -7.94 -3.55
N ALA A 228 -0.84 -8.38 -3.44
CA ALA A 228 0.08 -8.55 -4.55
C ALA A 228 0.43 -10.04 -4.72
N SER A 229 1.04 -10.36 -5.84
CA SER A 229 1.68 -11.65 -6.09
C SER A 229 3.03 -11.43 -6.77
N PHE A 230 3.93 -12.41 -6.73
CA PHE A 230 5.17 -12.35 -7.49
C PHE A 230 5.37 -13.54 -8.42
N SER A 231 5.97 -13.28 -9.58
CA SER A 231 6.31 -14.29 -10.58
C SER A 231 7.49 -15.17 -10.14
N ALA A 232 7.73 -16.25 -10.87
CA ALA A 232 8.97 -17.04 -10.77
C ALA A 232 10.25 -16.25 -11.13
N THR A 233 10.12 -15.02 -11.63
CA THR A 233 11.24 -14.08 -11.87
C THR A 233 11.36 -12.99 -10.79
N GLY A 234 10.61 -13.09 -9.69
CA GLY A 234 10.63 -12.14 -8.58
C GLY A 234 9.97 -10.79 -8.85
N LEU A 235 9.27 -10.65 -9.99
CA LEU A 235 8.56 -9.42 -10.35
C LEU A 235 7.19 -9.41 -9.68
N TRP A 236 6.81 -8.27 -9.10
CA TRP A 236 5.55 -8.10 -8.39
C TRP A 236 4.43 -7.62 -9.32
N TYR A 237 3.22 -8.05 -8.98
CA TYR A 237 1.97 -7.73 -9.67
C TYR A 237 0.92 -7.51 -8.59
N GLU A 238 0.41 -6.29 -8.46
CA GLU A 238 -0.71 -5.99 -7.59
C GLU A 238 -2.01 -6.56 -8.18
N THR A 239 -2.85 -7.21 -7.36
CA THR A 239 -3.97 -8.07 -7.81
C THR A 239 -5.33 -7.71 -7.24
N PHE A 240 -5.36 -7.00 -6.11
CA PHE A 240 -6.57 -6.55 -5.44
C PHE A 240 -6.25 -5.39 -4.52
N ALA A 241 -7.14 -4.40 -4.43
CA ALA A 241 -7.07 -3.35 -3.41
C ALA A 241 -8.49 -3.01 -2.93
N SER A 242 -8.65 -2.71 -1.64
CA SER A 242 -9.96 -2.48 -1.01
C SER A 242 -10.46 -1.04 -1.22
N PRO A 243 -11.51 -0.78 -2.03
CA PRO A 243 -12.01 0.58 -2.27
C PRO A 243 -12.78 1.20 -1.10
N VAL A 244 -13.07 0.41 -0.06
CA VAL A 244 -13.74 0.85 1.17
C VAL A 244 -13.14 0.07 2.35
N ALA A 245 -13.30 0.58 3.58
CA ALA A 245 -12.92 -0.15 4.79
C ALA A 245 -13.69 -1.48 4.94
N GLY A 246 -13.09 -2.46 5.59
CA GLY A 246 -13.61 -3.83 5.62
C GLY A 246 -13.13 -4.66 6.80
N SER A 247 -13.32 -5.98 6.73
CA SER A 247 -12.86 -6.92 7.74
C SER A 247 -12.51 -8.30 7.19
N SER A 248 -11.59 -8.99 7.87
CA SER A 248 -11.37 -10.43 7.73
C SER A 248 -11.79 -11.12 9.03
N PRO A 249 -12.67 -12.14 9.00
CA PRO A 249 -13.06 -12.87 10.21
C PRO A 249 -11.89 -13.69 10.76
N ILE A 250 -11.83 -13.86 12.09
CA ILE A 250 -10.93 -14.81 12.74
C ILE A 250 -11.70 -16.10 13.00
N ILE A 251 -11.28 -17.20 12.38
CA ILE A 251 -11.95 -18.49 12.41
C ILE A 251 -11.04 -19.49 13.12
N ASN A 252 -11.52 -20.08 14.22
CA ASN A 252 -10.74 -20.99 15.07
C ASN A 252 -9.40 -20.40 15.56
N GLY A 253 -9.33 -19.08 15.74
CA GLY A 253 -8.12 -18.35 16.14
C GLY A 253 -7.22 -17.89 14.99
N VAL A 254 -7.47 -18.33 13.75
CA VAL A 254 -6.68 -17.94 12.56
C VAL A 254 -7.43 -16.86 11.76
N PRO A 255 -6.82 -15.71 11.43
CA PRO A 255 -7.41 -14.75 10.52
C PRO A 255 -7.61 -15.33 9.13
N ALA A 256 -8.80 -15.16 8.54
CA ALA A 256 -9.08 -15.53 7.16
C ALA A 256 -8.48 -14.48 6.20
N TRP A 257 -7.14 -14.41 6.14
CA TRP A 257 -6.38 -13.35 5.47
C TRP A 257 -6.81 -13.06 4.03
N ASP A 258 -7.19 -14.09 3.25
CA ASP A 258 -7.60 -13.96 1.85
C ASP A 258 -9.08 -13.60 1.66
N THR A 259 -9.85 -13.49 2.76
CA THR A 259 -11.26 -13.11 2.79
C THR A 259 -11.41 -11.67 3.27
N PHE A 260 -11.94 -10.82 2.38
CA PHE A 260 -12.24 -9.42 2.68
C PHE A 260 -13.76 -9.17 2.59
N ILE A 261 -14.34 -8.65 3.66
CA ILE A 261 -15.77 -8.31 3.78
C ILE A 261 -15.88 -6.78 3.94
N PRO A 262 -16.36 -6.04 2.92
CA PRO A 262 -16.60 -4.59 3.02
C PRO A 262 -17.58 -4.25 4.16
N ILE A 263 -17.34 -3.16 4.90
CA ILE A 263 -18.24 -2.74 6.01
C ILE A 263 -19.66 -2.46 5.51
N ASN A 264 -19.79 -1.92 4.28
CA ASN A 264 -21.07 -1.60 3.65
C ASN A 264 -21.69 -2.77 2.86
N ALA A 265 -21.12 -3.98 2.92
CA ALA A 265 -21.72 -5.15 2.29
C ALA A 265 -22.99 -5.59 3.05
N PRO A 266 -24.08 -6.00 2.38
CA PRO A 266 -25.28 -6.50 3.05
C PRO A 266 -24.98 -7.84 3.75
N PHE A 267 -24.87 -7.80 5.08
CA PHE A 267 -24.46 -8.90 5.96
C PHE A 267 -25.31 -10.17 5.77
N SER A 268 -24.85 -11.03 4.86
CA SER A 268 -25.47 -12.33 4.56
C SER A 268 -24.75 -13.43 5.33
N PHE A 269 -24.99 -13.50 6.65
CA PHE A 269 -24.55 -14.65 7.44
C PHE A 269 -25.21 -15.93 6.90
N PRO A 270 -24.47 -17.00 6.63
CA PRO A 270 -25.04 -18.30 6.27
C PRO A 270 -25.61 -19.00 7.53
N VAL A 271 -26.65 -18.41 8.12
CA VAL A 271 -27.42 -19.02 9.21
C VAL A 271 -28.31 -20.12 8.62
N SER A 272 -27.72 -21.29 8.37
CA SER A 272 -28.44 -22.50 7.99
C SER A 272 -29.19 -23.11 9.18
N SER A 273 -30.11 -22.33 9.77
CA SER A 273 -31.15 -22.82 10.67
C SER A 273 -32.31 -23.35 9.82
N PRO A 274 -32.52 -24.67 9.72
CA PRO A 274 -33.68 -25.20 9.00
C PRO A 274 -34.96 -24.83 9.75
N PHE A 275 -35.89 -24.15 9.07
CA PHE A 275 -37.21 -23.87 9.60
C PHE A 275 -37.95 -25.19 9.90
N LEU A 276 -38.31 -25.39 11.16
CA LEU A 276 -39.31 -26.39 11.53
C LEU A 276 -40.69 -25.91 11.04
N PRO A 277 -41.46 -26.73 10.30
CA PRO A 277 -42.87 -26.45 10.05
C PRO A 277 -43.67 -26.59 11.37
N PRO A 278 -44.80 -25.86 11.52
CA PRO A 278 -45.63 -25.92 12.73
C PRO A 278 -46.27 -27.29 12.93
N PRO A 279 -46.63 -27.66 14.18
CA PRO A 279 -47.04 -29.02 14.52
C PRO A 279 -48.43 -29.38 14.00
N SER A 280 -48.60 -30.64 13.61
CA SER A 280 -49.90 -31.29 13.48
C SER A 280 -49.88 -32.68 14.12
N SER A 281 -50.93 -33.03 14.83
CA SER A 281 -51.15 -34.33 15.47
C SER A 281 -51.34 -35.45 14.43
N SER A 282 -50.95 -36.72 14.65
CA SER A 282 -51.29 -37.53 15.82
C SER A 282 -50.39 -38.77 15.99
N GLN A 283 -50.40 -39.38 17.19
CA GLN A 283 -50.27 -40.81 17.56
C GLN A 283 -49.61 -41.78 16.52
N SER A 284 -48.62 -42.63 16.85
CA SER A 284 -48.00 -43.08 18.12
C SER A 284 -46.69 -43.89 17.80
N GLN A 285 -46.00 -44.74 18.60
CA GLN A 285 -46.31 -45.42 19.88
C GLN A 285 -45.08 -45.81 20.75
N GLN A 286 -44.61 -47.07 20.73
CA GLN A 286 -43.53 -47.69 21.54
C GLN A 286 -42.41 -48.22 20.60
N SER A 287 -41.18 -48.60 20.98
CA SER A 287 -40.63 -49.07 22.27
C SER A 287 -39.08 -49.03 22.34
N THR A 288 -38.54 -49.08 23.55
CA THR A 288 -37.23 -49.65 24.02
C THR A 288 -35.90 -49.51 23.23
N LEU A 289 -34.93 -48.89 23.92
CA LEU A 289 -33.46 -49.09 23.83
C LEU A 289 -33.04 -50.47 24.45
N PRO A 290 -31.78 -51.02 24.31
CA PRO A 290 -30.51 -50.26 24.28
C PRO A 290 -29.29 -50.81 23.48
N LEU A 291 -28.20 -50.02 23.56
CA LEU A 291 -26.76 -50.36 23.59
C LEU A 291 -25.91 -50.37 22.28
N GLU A 292 -24.81 -49.61 22.36
CA GLU A 292 -23.47 -49.71 21.72
C GLU A 292 -23.29 -50.30 20.31
N SER A 293 -22.73 -49.48 19.39
CA SER A 293 -21.25 -49.42 19.18
C SER A 293 -20.82 -48.72 17.87
N SER A 294 -19.54 -48.29 17.85
CA SER A 294 -18.73 -47.87 16.67
C SER A 294 -19.06 -46.55 15.93
N PRO A 295 -18.10 -45.60 15.79
CA PRO A 295 -18.31 -44.34 15.08
C PRO A 295 -18.25 -44.52 13.56
N ARG A 296 -19.36 -44.23 12.85
CA ARG A 296 -19.34 -44.12 11.39
C ARG A 296 -19.07 -42.68 10.95
N LYS A 297 -18.13 -42.55 10.01
CA LYS A 297 -17.72 -41.34 9.29
C LYS A 297 -18.90 -40.38 9.01
N ILE A 298 -18.79 -39.16 9.53
CA ILE A 298 -19.45 -38.01 8.91
C ILE A 298 -18.49 -37.51 7.82
N LEU A 299 -18.98 -37.33 6.59
CA LEU A 299 -18.22 -36.70 5.51
C LEU A 299 -18.11 -35.21 5.82
N LEU A 300 -16.89 -34.69 5.97
CA LEU A 300 -16.66 -33.25 5.89
C LEU A 300 -16.98 -32.80 4.46
N ALA A 301 -17.73 -31.70 4.32
CA ALA A 301 -17.84 -31.00 3.06
C ALA A 301 -16.49 -30.34 2.72
N SER A 302 -16.12 -30.35 1.44
CA SER A 302 -14.93 -29.68 0.94
C SER A 302 -14.99 -28.16 1.16
N PRO A 303 -13.85 -27.45 1.14
CA PRO A 303 -13.84 -25.99 1.30
C PRO A 303 -14.71 -25.28 0.27
N THR A 304 -15.61 -24.41 0.73
CA THR A 304 -16.34 -23.49 -0.16
C THR A 304 -15.36 -22.47 -0.71
N SER A 305 -15.42 -22.22 -2.02
CA SER A 305 -14.59 -21.21 -2.69
C SER A 305 -14.87 -19.79 -2.16
N PRO A 306 -13.91 -18.85 -2.27
CA PRO A 306 -14.14 -17.44 -1.97
C PRO A 306 -15.35 -16.88 -2.74
N PRO A 307 -16.01 -15.80 -2.25
CA PRO A 307 -17.11 -15.15 -2.96
C PRO A 307 -16.60 -14.64 -4.32
N GLN A 308 -17.05 -15.30 -5.38
CA GLN A 308 -16.64 -15.01 -6.75
C GLN A 308 -17.43 -13.78 -7.24
N TRP A 309 -16.73 -12.70 -7.59
CA TRP A 309 -17.32 -11.52 -8.22
C TRP A 309 -17.74 -11.84 -9.67
N THR A 310 -18.85 -12.56 -9.83
CA THR A 310 -19.41 -12.91 -11.14
C THR A 310 -19.97 -11.66 -11.80
N GLN A 311 -19.48 -11.33 -13.00
CA GLN A 311 -20.05 -10.26 -13.82
C GLN A 311 -21.53 -10.55 -14.09
N GLY A 312 -22.41 -9.64 -13.67
CA GLY A 312 -23.80 -9.66 -14.07
C GLY A 312 -23.93 -9.43 -15.59
N PRO A 313 -24.99 -9.95 -16.24
CA PRO A 313 -25.20 -9.69 -17.65
C PRO A 313 -25.41 -8.20 -17.89
N LYS A 314 -24.69 -7.62 -18.85
CA LYS A 314 -24.86 -6.22 -19.25
C LYS A 314 -26.33 -5.92 -19.56
N LYS A 315 -26.86 -4.92 -18.86
CA LYS A 315 -27.95 -4.07 -19.37
C LYS A 315 -27.36 -2.73 -19.73
N ASP A 316 -27.67 -2.26 -20.92
CA ASP A 316 -27.26 -0.94 -21.40
C ASP A 316 -28.22 0.12 -20.85
N ASP A 317 -28.09 0.43 -19.56
CA ASP A 317 -28.70 1.58 -18.88
C ASP A 317 -27.57 2.56 -18.51
N GLU A 318 -27.49 3.72 -19.19
CA GLU A 318 -26.40 4.71 -19.00
C GLU A 318 -26.52 5.45 -17.66
N LYS A 319 -26.11 4.77 -16.59
CA LYS A 319 -25.50 5.40 -15.42
C LYS A 319 -24.04 4.96 -15.39
N GLU A 320 -23.12 5.89 -15.18
CA GLU A 320 -21.78 5.53 -14.75
C GLU A 320 -21.92 4.79 -13.41
N ASP A 321 -21.53 3.52 -13.39
CA ASP A 321 -21.49 2.75 -12.14
C ASP A 321 -20.30 3.26 -11.34
N ASP A 322 -20.59 4.13 -10.37
CA ASP A 322 -19.65 4.72 -9.42
C ASP A 322 -18.88 3.67 -8.59
N THR A 323 -19.17 2.38 -8.75
CA THR A 323 -18.47 1.29 -8.07
C THR A 323 -17.08 1.05 -8.68
N ILE A 324 -16.04 1.49 -7.97
CA ILE A 324 -14.64 1.16 -8.31
C ILE A 324 -14.46 -0.36 -8.30
N ASN A 325 -13.96 -0.91 -9.40
CA ASN A 325 -13.56 -2.32 -9.48
C ASN A 325 -12.30 -2.53 -8.60
N PRO A 326 -12.36 -3.38 -7.54
CA PRO A 326 -11.21 -3.66 -6.67
C PRO A 326 -10.10 -4.48 -7.34
N THR A 327 -10.24 -4.81 -8.62
CA THR A 327 -9.27 -5.51 -9.47
C THR A 327 -8.88 -4.71 -10.73
N ASP A 328 -9.27 -3.43 -10.83
CA ASP A 328 -8.77 -2.54 -11.89
C ASP A 328 -7.28 -2.23 -11.68
N GLU A 329 -6.44 -2.50 -12.68
CA GLU A 329 -4.98 -2.47 -12.51
C GLU A 329 -4.45 -1.08 -12.14
N LYS A 330 -5.10 0.01 -12.60
CA LYS A 330 -4.70 1.38 -12.27
C LYS A 330 -5.12 1.79 -10.86
N PHE A 331 -6.36 1.47 -10.46
CA PHE A 331 -6.82 1.70 -9.09
C PHE A 331 -5.99 0.90 -8.07
N VAL A 332 -5.75 -0.38 -8.36
CA VAL A 332 -4.98 -1.28 -7.50
C VAL A 332 -3.53 -0.81 -7.37
N LEU A 333 -2.90 -0.37 -8.47
CA LEU A 333 -1.58 0.26 -8.42
C LEU A 333 -1.60 1.54 -7.57
N TYR A 334 -2.53 2.46 -7.81
CA TYR A 334 -2.65 3.72 -7.07
C TYR A 334 -2.79 3.49 -5.55
N GLN A 335 -3.72 2.64 -5.12
CA GLN A 335 -3.90 2.35 -3.69
C GLN A 335 -2.67 1.62 -3.09
N SER A 336 -1.98 0.77 -3.87
CA SER A 336 -0.72 0.15 -3.43
C SER A 336 0.40 1.17 -3.24
N ARG A 337 0.48 2.21 -4.09
CA ARG A 337 1.45 3.31 -4.00
C ARG A 337 1.22 4.16 -2.76
N VAL A 338 -0.04 4.47 -2.43
CA VAL A 338 -0.39 5.19 -1.19
C VAL A 338 -0.02 4.37 0.05
N LEU A 339 -0.38 3.07 0.07
CA LEU A 339 0.02 2.15 1.14
C LEU A 339 1.55 2.05 1.31
N ALA A 340 2.28 1.99 0.19
CA ALA A 340 3.75 1.93 0.17
C ALA A 340 4.39 3.19 0.75
N ARG A 341 3.93 4.39 0.36
CA ARG A 341 4.42 5.67 0.90
C ARG A 341 4.14 5.77 2.41
N PHE A 342 2.93 5.38 2.84
CA PHE A 342 2.54 5.33 4.25
C PHE A 342 3.40 4.38 5.09
N PHE A 343 3.66 3.17 4.57
CA PHE A 343 4.51 2.16 5.20
C PHE A 343 5.92 2.69 5.49
N LEU A 344 6.52 3.40 4.54
CA LEU A 344 7.83 4.05 4.73
C LEU A 344 7.76 5.30 5.62
N ARG A 345 6.66 6.06 5.57
CA ARG A 345 6.48 7.32 6.31
C ARG A 345 6.48 7.11 7.83
N ASP A 346 5.77 6.12 8.37
CA ASP A 346 5.88 5.84 9.82
C ASP A 346 7.30 5.42 10.19
N MET A 347 7.90 4.47 9.46
CA MET A 347 9.26 3.98 9.74
C MET A 347 10.28 5.14 9.80
N TRP A 348 10.19 6.08 8.86
CA TRP A 348 10.98 7.31 8.87
C TRP A 348 10.71 8.19 10.10
N ILE A 349 9.44 8.47 10.43
CA ILE A 349 9.06 9.27 11.61
C ILE A 349 9.58 8.62 12.92
N ARG A 350 9.57 7.29 13.03
CA ARG A 350 10.16 6.58 14.19
C ARG A 350 11.68 6.78 14.25
N PHE A 351 12.37 6.68 13.11
CA PHE A 351 13.82 6.90 12.98
C PHE A 351 14.27 8.34 13.23
N GLU A 352 13.44 9.35 12.94
CA GLU A 352 13.74 10.76 13.27
C GLU A 352 13.41 11.10 14.72
N GLY A 353 12.23 10.70 15.21
CA GLY A 353 11.76 10.98 16.56
C GLY A 353 12.53 10.28 17.69
N ARG A 354 13.56 9.48 17.35
CA ARG A 354 14.36 8.64 18.27
C ARG A 354 13.52 7.66 19.09
N TYR A 355 12.42 7.20 18.52
CA TYR A 355 11.51 6.25 19.18
C TYR A 355 11.96 4.81 18.95
N GLU A 356 11.48 3.88 19.77
CA GLU A 356 11.75 2.47 19.55
C GLU A 356 10.90 1.98 18.38
N CYS A 357 11.53 1.76 17.22
CA CYS A 357 10.88 1.13 16.07
C CYS A 357 10.90 -0.40 16.27
N LYS A 358 9.93 -0.90 17.05
CA LYS A 358 9.74 -2.33 17.29
C LYS A 358 8.84 -2.95 16.23
N ALA A 359 9.14 -4.19 15.84
CA ALA A 359 8.29 -5.04 15.02
C ALA A 359 8.33 -6.48 15.55
N THR A 360 7.37 -7.28 15.10
CA THR A 360 7.44 -8.75 15.22
C THR A 360 7.39 -9.36 13.83
N TRP A 361 8.09 -10.46 13.63
CA TRP A 361 7.93 -11.28 12.42
C TRP A 361 7.75 -12.74 12.80
N GLU A 362 7.00 -13.45 11.99
CA GLU A 362 6.57 -14.83 12.21
C GLU A 362 6.91 -15.67 10.99
N VAL A 363 7.42 -16.89 11.22
CA VAL A 363 7.67 -17.90 10.19
C VAL A 363 7.05 -19.21 10.66
N ASP A 364 6.09 -19.73 9.90
CA ASP A 364 5.47 -21.05 10.13
C ASP A 364 5.01 -21.28 11.60
N GLY A 365 4.57 -20.21 12.27
CA GLY A 365 4.12 -20.19 13.68
C GLY A 365 5.18 -19.80 14.72
N ALA A 366 6.45 -19.63 14.35
CA ALA A 366 7.51 -19.16 15.23
C ALA A 366 7.65 -17.63 15.18
N VAL A 367 7.39 -16.94 16.28
CA VAL A 367 7.40 -15.46 16.38
C VAL A 367 8.72 -14.94 16.97
N SER A 368 9.28 -13.91 16.35
CA SER A 368 10.46 -13.15 16.80
C SER A 368 10.12 -11.67 16.98
N GLU A 369 10.58 -11.04 18.07
CA GLU A 369 10.58 -9.58 18.24
C GLU A 369 11.90 -8.99 17.73
N VAL A 370 11.84 -7.83 17.08
CA VAL A 370 13.01 -7.16 16.49
C VAL A 370 12.89 -5.63 16.60
N ARG A 371 14.04 -4.96 16.75
CA ARG A 371 14.17 -3.50 16.73
C ARG A 371 14.80 -3.06 15.41
N LEU A 372 14.06 -2.35 14.57
CA LEU A 372 14.55 -1.84 13.30
C LEU A 372 15.70 -0.84 13.53
N ARG A 373 16.71 -0.91 12.66
CA ARG A 373 17.91 -0.05 12.68
C ARG A 373 17.91 0.87 11.46
N ARG A 374 18.57 2.03 11.54
CA ARG A 374 18.88 2.86 10.34
C ARG A 374 19.88 2.19 9.39
N ALA A 375 20.66 1.23 9.88
CA ALA A 375 21.44 0.33 9.03
C ALA A 375 20.50 -0.49 8.12
N VAL A 376 21.00 -0.88 6.95
CA VAL A 376 20.26 -1.59 5.90
C VAL A 376 20.99 -2.88 5.62
N VAL A 377 20.39 -4.04 5.88
CA VAL A 377 21.04 -5.34 5.63
C VAL A 377 21.06 -5.70 4.15
N GLY A 378 22.12 -6.39 3.73
CA GLY A 378 22.32 -6.87 2.37
C GLY A 378 23.14 -5.94 1.49
N PHE A 379 23.98 -5.07 2.03
CA PHE A 379 24.89 -4.19 1.29
C PHE A 379 26.37 -4.51 1.61
N PRO A 380 27.34 -4.04 0.79
CA PRO A 380 28.75 -4.31 1.03
C PRO A 380 29.28 -3.46 2.21
N GLY A 381 29.34 -4.06 3.39
CA GLY A 381 29.81 -3.40 4.62
C GLY A 381 29.13 -3.90 5.90
N ASP A 382 27.98 -4.57 5.79
CA ASP A 382 27.16 -4.95 6.97
C ASP A 382 27.74 -6.08 7.83
N ASN A 383 28.85 -6.69 7.40
CA ASN A 383 29.58 -7.64 8.22
C ASN A 383 30.50 -6.85 9.17
N ASP A 384 29.94 -6.34 10.28
CA ASP A 384 30.60 -6.03 11.58
C ASP A 384 29.69 -5.15 12.48
N ASP A 385 28.61 -5.70 13.09
CA ASP A 385 28.02 -5.22 14.37
C ASP A 385 26.82 -6.10 14.87
N ASP A 386 27.07 -7.41 15.01
CA ASP A 386 26.24 -8.31 15.84
C ASP A 386 26.90 -8.49 17.22
N GLY A 387 26.47 -7.66 18.18
CA GLY A 387 26.92 -7.63 19.58
C GLY A 387 25.85 -7.09 20.53
#